data_AF-A0A7X7QNU6-F1
#
_entry.id   AF-A0A7X7QNU6-F1
#
_cell.length_a   1.000
_cell.length_b   1.000
_cell.length_c   1.000
_cell.angle_alpha   90.00
_cell.angle_beta   90.00
_cell.angle_gamma   90.00
#
_symmetry.space_group_name_H-M   'P 1'
#
loop_
_entity.id
_entity.type
_entity.pdbx_description
1 polymer ?
#
loop_
_entity_poly.entity_id
_entity_poly.type
_entity_poly.pdbx_seq_one_letter_code
_entity_poly.pdbx_strand_id
1 'polypeptide(L)'
;MRTNIWNYEKGQLCNREVAESNNRESLRLLWEVMLEGALDLHTHSNVSDGKTSPPQLVQEVLTHRLKVFALTDHDTIAGIEAISMLYEKLSQMGIDLPDFFPGVEISAELDGQEVHLLGYYPSGSIRCLDGYLQERRMDREARNRLLCAGADSLGMPIQYSELSSEGGHVVGRLHMAQILIRKGYVTSVKEAFERFLAEGKPLYIKRDLPAAETAIKQIRQTGGVPVLAHPALYKGWLRGEQAGSEADLQKRFAALQAVGLQGVEVVHGETALAESRVVAAAAASLELLPTVGSDYHGSHKPHVHLYKDTDDFLPFLAEYFKEFQ
;
A
#
# COMPACT_ATOMS: atom_id res chain seq x y z
N MET A 1 -23.08 -14.58 10.78
CA MET A 1 -22.35 -14.29 12.02
C MET A 1 -20.88 -14.23 11.66
N ARG A 2 -20.32 -13.03 11.43
CA ARG A 2 -18.87 -12.87 11.28
C ARG A 2 -18.30 -12.77 12.68
N THR A 3 -17.55 -13.79 13.07
CA THR A 3 -16.97 -13.94 14.40
C THR A 3 -15.55 -13.40 14.37
N ASN A 4 -15.33 -12.10 14.57
CA ASN A 4 -14.03 -11.50 14.93
C ASN A 4 -12.80 -12.28 14.45
N ILE A 5 -12.61 -12.43 13.13
CA ILE A 5 -11.52 -13.27 12.61
C ILE A 5 -10.30 -12.39 12.43
N TRP A 6 -9.62 -12.11 13.54
CA TRP A 6 -8.17 -12.00 13.50
C TRP A 6 -7.58 -12.31 14.88
N ASN A 7 -7.04 -13.52 15.03
CA ASN A 7 -6.26 -13.91 16.19
C ASN A 7 -4.80 -13.53 15.93
N TYR A 8 -4.30 -12.52 16.64
CA TYR A 8 -2.87 -12.19 16.70
C TYR A 8 -2.10 -13.25 17.51
N GLU A 9 -2.18 -14.52 17.12
CA GLU A 9 -1.48 -15.57 17.82
C GLU A 9 0.03 -15.49 17.54
N LYS A 10 0.79 -15.30 18.61
CA LYS A 10 2.24 -15.49 18.65
C LYS A 10 2.53 -17.00 18.47
N GLY A 11 2.79 -17.44 17.24
CA GLY A 11 3.30 -18.79 17.02
C GLY A 11 2.94 -19.50 15.72
N GLN A 12 2.30 -18.86 14.73
CA GLN A 12 2.10 -19.52 13.45
C GLN A 12 3.45 -19.81 12.78
N LEU A 13 3.73 -21.10 12.57
CA LEU A 13 4.88 -21.57 11.82
C LEU A 13 4.76 -21.08 10.37
N CYS A 14 5.82 -20.45 9.85
CA CYS A 14 5.94 -20.07 8.44
C CYS A 14 6.14 -21.32 7.57
N ASN A 15 5.09 -22.13 7.44
CA ASN A 15 5.03 -23.37 6.66
C ASN A 15 4.35 -23.11 5.31
N ARG A 16 4.94 -23.59 4.22
CA ARG A 16 4.40 -23.45 2.85
C ARG A 16 2.99 -24.01 2.66
N GLU A 17 2.66 -25.16 3.25
CA GLU A 17 1.31 -25.74 3.10
C GLU A 17 0.25 -24.87 3.78
N VAL A 18 0.59 -24.33 4.95
CA VAL A 18 -0.25 -23.38 5.69
C VAL A 18 -0.37 -22.06 4.91
N ALA A 19 0.72 -21.57 4.33
CA ALA A 19 0.74 -20.36 3.52
C ALA A 19 -0.21 -20.45 2.32
N GLU A 20 -0.18 -21.56 1.56
CA GLU A 20 -1.07 -21.72 0.41
C GLU A 20 -2.55 -21.79 0.83
N SER A 21 -2.86 -22.45 1.95
CA SER A 21 -4.22 -22.47 2.49
C SER A 21 -4.68 -21.07 2.94
N ASN A 22 -3.83 -20.34 3.65
CA ASN A 22 -4.10 -18.97 4.09
C ASN A 22 -4.29 -18.03 2.90
N ASN A 23 -3.52 -18.20 1.82
CA ASN A 23 -3.67 -17.42 0.61
C ASN A 23 -5.03 -17.63 -0.05
N ARG A 24 -5.46 -18.89 -0.23
CA ARG A 24 -6.77 -19.20 -0.80
C ARG A 24 -7.93 -18.66 0.04
N GLU A 25 -7.84 -18.80 1.35
CA GLU A 25 -8.86 -18.24 2.25
C GLU A 25 -8.84 -16.70 2.22
N SER A 26 -7.65 -16.09 2.14
CA SER A 26 -7.52 -14.64 2.03
C SER A 26 -8.13 -14.09 0.74
N LEU A 27 -7.95 -14.78 -0.39
CA LEU A 27 -8.63 -14.44 -1.64
C LEU A 27 -10.14 -14.49 -1.50
N ARG A 28 -10.68 -15.54 -0.87
CA ARG A 28 -12.12 -15.69 -0.64
C ARG A 28 -12.67 -14.51 0.17
N LEU A 29 -12.02 -14.19 1.29
CA LEU A 29 -12.40 -13.08 2.16
C LEU A 29 -12.33 -11.73 1.44
N LEU A 30 -11.25 -11.49 0.68
CA LEU A 30 -11.12 -10.27 -0.11
C LEU A 30 -12.24 -10.15 -1.15
N TRP A 31 -12.55 -11.23 -1.88
CA TRP A 31 -13.65 -11.21 -2.85
C TRP A 31 -15.01 -10.91 -2.20
N GLU A 32 -15.28 -11.52 -1.04
CA GLU A 32 -16.52 -11.30 -0.29
C GLU A 32 -16.68 -9.85 0.16
N VAL A 33 -15.62 -9.22 0.66
CA VAL A 33 -15.71 -7.82 1.11
C VAL A 33 -15.85 -6.85 -0.06
N MET A 34 -15.21 -7.14 -1.20
CA MET A 34 -15.38 -6.32 -2.41
C MET A 34 -16.85 -6.24 -2.83
N LEU A 35 -17.60 -7.34 -2.72
CA LEU A 35 -19.04 -7.38 -3.03
C LEU A 35 -19.91 -6.59 -2.05
N GLU A 36 -19.46 -6.42 -0.81
CA GLU A 36 -20.23 -5.71 0.24
C GLU A 36 -20.05 -4.20 0.24
N GLY A 37 -18.92 -3.71 -0.30
CA GLY A 37 -18.55 -2.30 -0.27
C GLY A 37 -18.23 -1.77 1.13
N ALA A 38 -18.27 -0.44 1.30
CA ALA A 38 -17.92 0.25 2.55
C ALA A 38 -16.53 -0.18 3.07
N LEU A 39 -15.51 -0.09 2.22
CA LEU A 39 -14.16 -0.54 2.54
C LEU A 39 -13.06 0.42 2.09
N ASP A 40 -11.89 0.27 2.70
CA ASP A 40 -10.66 0.94 2.26
C ASP A 40 -9.44 0.03 2.50
N LEU A 41 -8.92 -0.58 1.43
CA LEU A 41 -7.84 -1.58 1.52
C LEU A 41 -6.45 -0.98 1.25
N HIS A 42 -6.29 0.34 1.23
CA HIS A 42 -4.98 0.97 1.06
C HIS A 42 -4.89 2.22 1.92
N THR A 43 -4.30 2.09 3.09
CA THR A 43 -4.16 3.19 4.04
C THR A 43 -2.79 3.16 4.72
N HIS A 44 -2.27 4.35 5.02
CA HIS A 44 -0.96 4.55 5.64
C HIS A 44 -1.09 5.23 7.00
N SER A 45 -0.17 4.88 7.90
CA SER A 45 -0.07 5.47 9.22
C SER A 45 1.26 6.21 9.41
N ASN A 46 1.42 6.85 10.57
CA ASN A 46 2.68 7.45 10.97
C ASN A 46 3.82 6.45 11.25
N VAL A 47 3.55 5.15 11.12
CA VAL A 47 4.57 4.10 11.18
C VAL A 47 5.40 4.08 9.89
N SER A 48 4.83 4.49 8.76
CA SER A 48 5.57 4.80 7.54
C SER A 48 5.53 6.31 7.27
N ASP A 49 4.82 6.77 6.24
CA ASP A 49 4.78 8.17 5.80
C ASP A 49 3.39 8.82 5.84
N GLY A 50 2.39 8.14 6.39
CA GLY A 50 1.13 8.75 6.80
C GLY A 50 1.30 9.69 8.01
N LYS A 51 0.26 10.48 8.31
CA LYS A 51 0.23 11.34 9.51
C LYS A 51 -0.49 10.71 10.69
N THR A 52 -1.54 9.95 10.41
CA THR A 52 -2.47 9.42 11.41
C THR A 52 -1.85 8.20 12.10
N SER A 53 -1.91 8.11 13.43
CA SER A 53 -1.46 6.90 14.13
C SER A 53 -2.41 5.72 13.90
N PRO A 54 -1.96 4.46 13.99
CA PRO A 54 -2.84 3.31 13.80
C PRO A 54 -4.11 3.34 14.68
N PRO A 55 -4.07 3.72 15.98
CA PRO A 55 -5.29 3.90 16.78
C PRO A 55 -6.23 5.00 16.28
N GLN A 56 -5.67 6.13 15.82
CA GLN A 56 -6.49 7.21 15.24
C GLN A 56 -7.10 6.79 13.91
N LEU A 57 -6.40 5.97 13.11
CA LEU A 57 -6.93 5.43 11.86
C LEU A 57 -8.18 4.59 12.14
N VAL A 58 -8.17 3.71 13.16
CA VAL A 58 -9.37 2.96 13.56
C VAL A 58 -10.53 3.90 13.92
N GLN A 59 -10.25 5.01 14.60
CA GLN A 59 -11.27 6.02 14.92
C GLN A 59 -11.86 6.67 13.66
N GLU A 60 -11.04 7.01 12.67
CA GLU A 60 -11.50 7.57 11.40
C GLU A 60 -12.34 6.55 10.62
N VAL A 61 -11.90 5.28 10.55
CA VAL A 61 -12.63 4.17 9.91
C VAL A 61 -14.02 3.99 10.51
N LEU A 62 -14.13 4.03 11.85
CA LEU A 62 -15.42 3.99 12.55
C LEU A 62 -16.29 5.21 12.24
N THR A 63 -15.69 6.41 12.17
CA THR A 63 -16.38 7.65 11.84
C THR A 63 -16.93 7.63 10.42
N HIS A 64 -16.18 7.02 9.49
CA HIS A 64 -16.54 6.82 8.09
C HIS A 64 -17.46 5.61 7.87
N ARG A 65 -17.78 4.86 8.94
CA ARG A 65 -18.66 3.69 8.94
C ARG A 65 -18.23 2.60 7.96
N LEU A 66 -16.93 2.53 7.69
CA LEU A 66 -16.37 1.44 6.91
C LEU A 66 -16.61 0.12 7.66
N LYS A 67 -16.90 -0.93 6.91
CA LYS A 67 -17.02 -2.30 7.40
C LYS A 67 -15.69 -3.04 7.39
N VAL A 68 -14.78 -2.65 6.50
CA VAL A 68 -13.50 -3.33 6.30
C VAL A 68 -12.42 -2.29 5.99
N PHE A 69 -11.24 -2.45 6.57
CA PHE A 69 -10.07 -1.66 6.15
C PHE A 69 -8.78 -2.45 6.28
N ALA A 70 -7.75 -2.02 5.55
CA ALA A 70 -6.40 -2.55 5.68
C ALA A 70 -5.39 -1.45 6.01
N LEU A 71 -4.45 -1.75 6.90
CA LEU A 71 -3.26 -0.92 7.11
C LEU A 71 -2.13 -1.49 6.25
N THR A 72 -1.59 -0.69 5.34
CA THR A 72 -0.63 -1.10 4.32
C THR A 72 0.60 -0.20 4.30
N ASP A 73 1.13 0.11 5.48
CA ASP A 73 2.33 0.95 5.63
C ASP A 73 3.49 0.47 4.74
N HIS A 74 4.25 1.42 4.20
CA HIS A 74 5.39 1.11 3.34
C HIS A 74 6.46 0.27 4.05
N ASP A 75 6.82 -0.88 3.49
CA ASP A 75 7.95 -1.74 3.89
C ASP A 75 7.98 -2.09 5.41
N THR A 76 6.84 -2.03 6.12
CA THR A 76 6.76 -2.30 7.57
C THR A 76 5.38 -2.77 7.99
N ILE A 77 5.34 -3.57 9.05
CA ILE A 77 4.11 -4.11 9.66
C ILE A 77 3.93 -3.67 11.12
N ALA A 78 4.78 -2.76 11.60
CA ALA A 78 4.83 -2.41 13.02
C ALA A 78 3.53 -1.75 13.54
N GLY A 79 2.74 -1.11 12.66
CA GLY A 79 1.45 -0.52 13.03
C GLY A 79 0.36 -1.55 13.30
N ILE A 80 0.51 -2.77 12.81
CA ILE A 80 -0.50 -3.84 12.93
C ILE A 80 -0.66 -4.25 14.40
N GLU A 81 0.43 -4.36 15.17
CA GLU A 81 0.38 -4.70 16.59
C GLU A 81 -0.43 -3.67 17.40
N ALA A 82 -0.30 -2.39 17.09
CA ALA A 82 -1.05 -1.33 17.76
C ALA A 82 -2.56 -1.46 17.51
N ILE A 83 -2.97 -1.77 16.27
CA ILE A 83 -4.38 -2.02 15.93
C ILE A 83 -4.86 -3.29 16.65
N SER A 84 -4.05 -4.35 16.65
CA SER A 84 -4.34 -5.63 17.33
C SER A 84 -4.75 -5.44 18.79
N MET A 85 -3.91 -4.72 19.55
CA MET A 85 -4.13 -4.47 20.97
C MET A 85 -5.34 -3.58 21.21
N LEU A 86 -5.57 -2.60 20.34
CA LEU A 86 -6.74 -1.74 20.41
C LEU A 86 -8.02 -2.55 20.16
N TYR A 87 -8.02 -3.42 19.15
CA TYR A 87 -9.14 -4.30 18.80
C TYR A 87 -9.51 -5.20 19.98
N GLU A 88 -8.53 -5.88 20.58
CA GLU A 88 -8.75 -6.73 21.75
C GLU A 88 -9.45 -5.96 22.88
N LYS A 89 -8.97 -4.74 23.18
CA LYS A 89 -9.56 -3.87 24.21
C LYS A 89 -10.99 -3.45 23.87
N LEU A 90 -11.24 -2.98 22.64
CA LEU A 90 -12.55 -2.48 22.24
C LEU A 90 -13.58 -3.61 22.12
N SER A 91 -13.18 -4.81 21.65
CA SER A 91 -14.04 -5.99 21.62
C SER A 91 -14.44 -6.46 23.02
N GLN A 92 -13.55 -6.41 24.01
CA GLN A 92 -13.89 -6.69 25.42
C GLN A 92 -14.92 -5.72 25.99
N MET A 93 -15.03 -4.52 25.42
CA MET A 93 -16.04 -3.51 25.76
C MET A 93 -17.35 -3.70 24.99
N GLY A 94 -17.45 -4.71 24.11
CA GLY A 94 -18.63 -4.97 23.29
C GLY A 94 -18.83 -3.97 22.16
N ILE A 95 -17.79 -3.25 21.75
CA ILE A 95 -17.84 -2.33 20.61
C ILE A 95 -17.82 -3.15 19.32
N ASP A 96 -18.77 -2.87 18.44
CA ASP A 96 -18.78 -3.41 17.08
C ASP A 96 -17.68 -2.74 16.25
N LEU A 97 -16.77 -3.54 15.70
CA LEU A 97 -15.58 -3.05 14.99
C LEU A 97 -15.61 -3.51 13.54
N PRO A 98 -15.07 -2.70 12.61
CA PRO A 98 -14.87 -3.15 11.24
C PRO A 98 -13.86 -4.29 11.18
N ASP A 99 -14.01 -5.16 10.18
CA ASP A 99 -13.01 -6.17 9.87
C ASP A 99 -11.68 -5.47 9.53
N PHE A 100 -10.60 -5.89 10.20
CA PHE A 100 -9.27 -5.35 9.98
C PHE A 100 -8.43 -6.38 9.22
N PHE A 101 -7.94 -6.00 8.04
CA PHE A 101 -7.08 -6.85 7.22
C PHE A 101 -5.62 -6.38 7.36
N PRO A 102 -4.75 -7.18 8.01
CA PRO A 102 -3.32 -6.86 8.06
C PRO A 102 -2.75 -6.79 6.65
N GLY A 103 -2.03 -5.71 6.36
CA GLY A 103 -1.45 -5.47 5.05
C GLY A 103 -0.06 -4.84 5.12
N VAL A 104 0.51 -4.64 3.95
CA VAL A 104 1.79 -3.95 3.73
C VAL A 104 1.85 -3.46 2.29
N GLU A 105 2.49 -2.33 2.04
CA GLU A 105 2.85 -1.89 0.69
C GLU A 105 4.37 -2.02 0.50
N ILE A 106 4.80 -2.85 -0.45
CA ILE A 106 6.21 -3.16 -0.68
C ILE A 106 6.69 -2.40 -1.92
N SER A 107 7.78 -1.65 -1.77
CA SER A 107 8.45 -1.02 -2.92
C SER A 107 9.20 -2.07 -3.76
N ALA A 108 9.02 -2.05 -5.08
CA ALA A 108 9.67 -2.94 -6.03
C ALA A 108 10.02 -2.23 -7.35
N GLU A 109 10.79 -2.89 -8.21
CA GLU A 109 11.10 -2.43 -9.58
C GLU A 109 10.43 -3.32 -10.62
N LEU A 110 9.88 -2.70 -11.65
CA LEU A 110 9.38 -3.35 -12.86
C LEU A 110 9.78 -2.51 -14.07
N ASP A 111 10.46 -3.11 -15.05
CA ASP A 111 10.94 -2.45 -16.28
C ASP A 111 11.74 -1.16 -16.03
N GLY A 112 12.53 -1.12 -14.94
CA GLY A 112 13.33 0.05 -14.56
C GLY A 112 12.57 1.17 -13.85
N GLN A 113 11.28 0.97 -13.54
CA GLN A 113 10.42 1.90 -12.81
C GLN A 113 10.05 1.35 -11.42
N GLU A 114 9.96 2.23 -10.42
CA GLU A 114 9.42 1.90 -9.09
C GLU A 114 7.91 1.61 -9.19
N VAL A 115 7.49 0.44 -8.73
CA VAL A 115 6.10 -0.01 -8.58
C VAL A 115 5.88 -0.51 -7.17
N HIS A 116 4.63 -0.54 -6.72
CA HIS A 116 4.29 -0.98 -5.37
C HIS A 116 3.35 -2.18 -5.38
N LEU A 117 3.61 -3.11 -4.48
CA LEU A 117 2.82 -4.33 -4.28
C LEU A 117 2.19 -4.31 -2.91
N LEU A 118 0.86 -4.35 -2.86
CA LEU A 118 0.10 -4.60 -1.66
C LEU A 118 0.15 -6.09 -1.34
N GLY A 119 0.31 -6.43 -0.06
CA GLY A 119 0.20 -7.80 0.43
C GLY A 119 -0.83 -7.88 1.53
N TYR A 120 -1.93 -8.61 1.32
CA TYR A 120 -3.02 -8.74 2.29
C TYR A 120 -3.01 -10.09 3.00
N TYR A 121 -3.22 -10.08 4.32
CA TYR A 121 -3.22 -11.26 5.19
C TYR A 121 -4.46 -11.32 6.10
N PRO A 122 -5.69 -11.26 5.55
CA PRO A 122 -6.91 -11.44 6.34
C PRO A 122 -6.99 -12.85 6.96
N SER A 123 -6.33 -13.84 6.33
CA SER A 123 -6.10 -15.16 6.91
C SER A 123 -4.61 -15.42 7.10
N GLY A 124 -4.23 -15.90 8.28
CA GLY A 124 -2.83 -16.20 8.62
C GLY A 124 -2.06 -15.03 9.24
N SER A 125 -0.73 -15.14 9.23
CA SER A 125 0.17 -14.20 9.91
C SER A 125 1.11 -13.51 8.94
N ILE A 126 0.96 -12.19 8.83
CA ILE A 126 1.88 -11.32 8.09
C ILE A 126 3.30 -11.27 8.69
N ARG A 127 3.48 -11.72 9.94
CA ARG A 127 4.79 -11.71 10.64
C ARG A 127 5.88 -12.48 9.90
N CYS A 128 5.51 -13.49 9.09
CA CYS A 128 6.47 -14.24 8.28
C CYS A 128 7.22 -13.38 7.26
N LEU A 129 6.70 -12.18 6.93
CA LEU A 129 7.32 -11.26 5.98
C LEU A 129 8.34 -10.33 6.62
N ASP A 130 8.42 -10.24 7.97
CA ASP A 130 9.20 -9.19 8.64
C ASP A 130 10.70 -9.23 8.31
N GLY A 131 11.28 -10.43 8.15
CA GLY A 131 12.68 -10.56 7.73
C GLY A 131 12.94 -9.92 6.37
N TYR A 132 12.07 -10.16 5.39
CA TYR A 132 12.15 -9.55 4.06
C TYR A 132 11.93 -8.03 4.13
N LEU A 133 10.98 -7.57 4.95
CA LEU A 133 10.73 -6.13 5.14
C LEU A 133 11.89 -5.42 5.84
N GLN A 134 12.58 -6.10 6.77
CA GLN A 134 13.76 -5.56 7.44
C GLN A 134 14.88 -5.27 6.44
N GLU A 135 15.14 -6.16 5.49
CA GLU A 135 16.12 -5.93 4.41
C GLU A 135 15.77 -4.67 3.60
N ARG A 136 14.48 -4.51 3.23
CA ARG A 136 14.01 -3.32 2.50
C ARG A 136 14.17 -2.02 3.29
N ARG A 137 13.98 -2.06 4.61
CA ARG A 137 14.22 -0.91 5.49
C ARG A 137 15.72 -0.56 5.55
N MET A 138 16.61 -1.55 5.56
CA MET A 138 18.06 -1.32 5.53
C MET A 138 18.50 -0.66 4.21
N ASP A 139 17.99 -1.12 3.06
CA ASP A 139 18.26 -0.50 1.75
C ASP A 139 17.82 0.97 1.73
N ARG A 140 16.63 1.24 2.30
CA ARG A 140 16.08 2.59 2.41
C ARG A 140 16.89 3.48 3.36
N GLU A 141 17.34 2.96 4.49
CA GLU A 141 18.23 3.66 5.41
C GLU A 141 19.55 4.04 4.72
N ALA A 142 20.19 3.10 4.02
CA ALA A 142 21.42 3.36 3.27
C ALA A 142 21.22 4.51 2.26
N ARG A 143 20.12 4.47 1.50
CA ARG A 143 19.73 5.56 0.60
C ARG A 143 19.53 6.87 1.34
N ASN A 144 18.82 6.87 2.47
CA ASN A 144 18.52 8.09 3.23
C ASN A 144 19.79 8.77 3.78
N ARG A 145 20.82 7.99 4.13
CA ARG A 145 22.14 8.54 4.51
C ARG A 145 22.81 9.28 3.35
N LEU A 146 22.75 8.71 2.13
CA LEU A 146 23.25 9.36 0.92
C LEU A 146 22.44 10.63 0.58
N LEU A 147 21.12 10.57 0.76
CA LEU A 147 20.23 11.73 0.59
C LEU A 147 20.61 12.90 1.50
N CYS A 148 20.86 12.63 2.79
CA CYS A 148 21.32 13.63 3.76
C CYS A 148 22.70 14.20 3.38
N ALA A 149 23.65 13.36 2.96
CA ALA A 149 24.97 13.80 2.52
C ALA A 149 24.89 14.68 1.24
N GLY A 150 23.98 14.34 0.32
CA GLY A 150 23.68 15.16 -0.85
C GLY A 150 23.12 16.53 -0.47
N ALA A 151 22.20 16.58 0.49
CA ALA A 151 21.64 17.84 0.98
C ALA A 151 22.73 18.74 1.60
N ASP A 152 23.62 18.17 2.41
CA ASP A 152 24.76 18.87 2.99
C ASP A 152 25.69 19.45 1.90
N SER A 153 25.97 18.68 0.86
CA SER A 153 26.79 19.11 -0.28
C SER A 153 26.17 20.28 -1.07
N LEU A 154 24.85 20.48 -0.98
CA LEU A 154 24.13 21.61 -1.57
C LEU A 154 24.00 22.82 -0.62
N GLY A 155 24.67 22.78 0.54
CA GLY A 155 24.54 23.83 1.56
C GLY A 155 23.24 23.76 2.36
N MET A 156 22.56 22.61 2.36
CA MET A 156 21.33 22.34 3.11
C MET A 156 21.59 21.27 4.18
N PRO A 157 22.32 21.58 5.27
CA PRO A 157 22.72 20.59 6.27
C PRO A 157 21.51 19.94 6.94
N ILE A 158 21.35 18.64 6.70
CA ILE A 158 20.30 17.79 7.27
C ILE A 158 20.96 16.50 7.74
N GLN A 159 21.00 16.28 9.05
CA GLN A 159 21.59 15.07 9.61
C GLN A 159 20.65 13.89 9.41
N TYR A 160 21.21 12.68 9.28
CA TYR A 160 20.38 11.47 9.22
C TYR A 160 19.52 11.28 10.48
N SER A 161 20.04 11.64 11.66
CA SER A 161 19.30 11.62 12.93
C SER A 161 18.02 12.45 12.86
N GLU A 162 18.10 13.65 12.28
CA GLU A 162 16.96 14.54 12.05
C GLU A 162 15.93 13.86 11.13
N LEU A 163 16.37 13.35 9.97
CA LEU A 163 15.49 12.63 9.06
C LEU A 163 14.84 11.42 9.72
N SER A 164 15.63 10.56 10.37
CA SER A 164 15.13 9.35 11.04
C SER A 164 14.14 9.62 12.17
N SER A 165 14.07 10.84 12.70
CA SER A 165 13.13 11.24 13.76
C SER A 165 11.77 11.71 13.23
N GLU A 166 11.60 11.88 11.92
CA GLU A 166 10.38 12.43 11.31
C GLU A 166 9.19 11.49 11.25
N GLY A 167 9.45 10.18 11.29
CA GLY A 167 8.44 9.14 11.12
C GLY A 167 8.66 7.99 12.09
N GLY A 168 7.86 6.94 11.95
CA GLY A 168 8.03 5.70 12.70
C GLY A 168 9.17 4.85 12.13
N HIS A 169 8.81 3.69 11.60
CA HIS A 169 9.74 2.67 11.14
C HIS A 169 10.30 2.94 9.75
N VAL A 170 9.60 3.74 8.93
CA VAL A 170 9.99 3.96 7.52
C VAL A 170 9.99 5.44 7.19
N VAL A 171 11.18 5.96 6.90
CA VAL A 171 11.41 7.37 6.56
C VAL A 171 11.86 7.49 5.10
N GLY A 172 11.51 8.58 4.43
CA GLY A 172 11.74 8.72 2.98
C GLY A 172 11.72 10.16 2.47
N ARG A 173 11.56 10.30 1.16
CA ARG A 173 11.60 11.60 0.46
C ARG A 173 10.51 12.57 0.94
N LEU A 174 9.33 12.06 1.30
CA LEU A 174 8.26 12.91 1.83
C LEU A 174 8.68 13.58 3.15
N HIS A 175 9.26 12.82 4.06
CA HIS A 175 9.83 13.35 5.30
C HIS A 175 10.98 14.35 5.05
N MET A 176 11.85 14.07 4.08
CA MET A 176 12.87 15.04 3.64
C MET A 176 12.24 16.33 3.12
N ALA A 177 11.16 16.25 2.32
CA ALA A 177 10.43 17.42 1.86
C ALA A 177 9.91 18.26 3.03
N GLN A 178 9.38 17.62 4.08
CA GLN A 178 8.93 18.33 5.28
C GLN A 178 10.08 19.03 6.03
N ILE A 179 11.25 18.40 6.14
CA ILE A 179 12.44 19.06 6.71
C ILE A 179 12.84 20.26 5.88
N LEU A 180 12.88 20.12 4.54
CA LEU A 180 13.23 21.21 3.63
C LEU A 180 12.29 22.41 3.79
N ILE A 181 10.99 22.17 3.99
CA ILE A 181 10.00 23.21 4.28
C ILE A 181 10.29 23.88 5.62
N ARG A 182 10.45 23.09 6.70
CA ARG A 182 10.67 23.64 8.05
C ARG A 182 11.98 24.42 8.18
N LYS A 183 13.00 24.06 7.40
CA LYS A 183 14.27 24.80 7.32
C LYS A 183 14.23 25.99 6.36
N GLY A 184 13.12 26.21 5.66
CA GLY A 184 12.95 27.36 4.77
C GLY A 184 13.65 27.24 3.41
N TYR A 185 14.05 26.04 2.99
CA TYR A 185 14.67 25.82 1.67
C TYR A 185 13.65 25.79 0.52
N VAL A 186 12.41 25.43 0.84
CA VAL A 186 11.25 25.42 -0.06
C VAL A 186 9.99 25.80 0.72
N THR A 187 8.90 26.09 0.00
CA THR A 187 7.61 26.51 0.56
C THR A 187 6.53 25.43 0.53
N SER A 188 6.74 24.36 -0.25
CA SER A 188 5.76 23.28 -0.40
C SER A 188 6.42 21.94 -0.71
N VAL A 189 5.68 20.84 -0.48
CA VAL A 189 6.12 19.48 -0.83
C VAL A 189 6.34 19.39 -2.34
N LYS A 190 5.42 19.94 -3.13
CA LYS A 190 5.53 20.02 -4.59
C LYS A 190 6.85 20.65 -5.02
N GLU A 191 7.18 21.81 -4.46
CA GLU A 191 8.43 22.51 -4.76
C GLU A 191 9.66 21.67 -4.36
N ALA A 192 9.64 20.99 -3.21
CA ALA A 192 10.71 20.09 -2.77
C ALA A 192 10.97 18.97 -3.80
N PHE A 193 9.91 18.33 -4.30
CA PHE A 193 10.05 17.30 -5.34
C PHE A 193 10.53 17.88 -6.67
N GLU A 194 9.94 18.97 -7.15
CA GLU A 194 10.29 19.59 -8.44
C GLU A 194 11.74 20.12 -8.48
N ARG A 195 12.26 20.62 -7.36
CA ARG A 195 13.61 21.18 -7.29
C ARG A 195 14.67 20.15 -6.91
N PHE A 196 14.34 19.23 -6.00
CA PHE A 196 15.36 18.41 -5.33
C PHE A 196 15.11 16.90 -5.33
N LEU A 197 13.89 16.43 -5.10
CA LEU A 197 13.66 15.02 -4.71
C LEU A 197 13.09 14.10 -5.81
N ALA A 198 12.51 14.66 -6.88
CA ALA A 198 11.99 13.87 -7.99
C ALA A 198 13.11 13.27 -8.84
N GLU A 199 12.78 12.28 -9.68
CA GLU A 199 13.76 11.64 -10.57
C GLU A 199 14.53 12.67 -11.41
N GLY A 200 15.85 12.47 -11.52
CA GLY A 200 16.75 13.40 -12.22
C GLY A 200 17.09 14.70 -11.47
N LYS A 201 16.60 14.88 -10.24
CA LYS A 201 16.90 16.06 -9.41
C LYS A 201 18.11 15.82 -8.49
N PRO A 202 18.75 16.88 -7.97
CA PRO A 202 20.03 16.77 -7.24
C PRO A 202 20.02 15.87 -6.00
N LEU A 203 18.87 15.69 -5.35
CA LEU A 203 18.71 14.83 -4.18
C LEU A 203 17.96 13.53 -4.52
N TYR A 204 17.87 13.16 -5.79
CA TYR A 204 17.35 11.86 -6.17
C TYR A 204 18.47 10.82 -6.15
N ILE A 205 18.40 9.93 -5.16
CA ILE A 205 19.23 8.74 -5.07
C ILE A 205 18.34 7.54 -5.41
N LYS A 206 18.65 6.86 -6.53
CA LYS A 206 17.96 5.63 -6.94
C LYS A 206 18.14 4.58 -5.84
N ARG A 207 17.04 3.97 -5.40
CA ARG A 207 17.06 2.83 -4.48
C ARG A 207 17.38 1.56 -5.26
N ASP A 208 18.14 0.67 -4.64
CA ASP A 208 18.17 -0.71 -5.07
C ASP A 208 16.86 -1.36 -4.61
N LEU A 209 15.99 -1.69 -5.58
CA LEU A 209 14.66 -2.22 -5.33
C LEU A 209 14.62 -3.66 -5.82
N PRO A 210 13.97 -4.57 -5.08
CA PRO A 210 13.77 -5.93 -5.57
C PRO A 210 12.89 -5.91 -6.82
N ALA A 211 13.09 -6.87 -7.73
CA ALA A 211 12.14 -7.09 -8.82
C ALA A 211 10.72 -7.34 -8.28
N ALA A 212 9.70 -6.85 -8.98
CA ALA A 212 8.29 -7.08 -8.61
C ALA A 212 7.96 -8.56 -8.42
N GLU A 213 8.52 -9.44 -9.28
CA GLU A 213 8.42 -10.90 -9.14
C GLU A 213 8.91 -11.41 -7.77
N THR A 214 10.01 -10.84 -7.25
CA THR A 214 10.55 -11.21 -5.94
C THR A 214 9.55 -10.84 -4.84
N ALA A 215 9.01 -9.62 -4.86
CA ALA A 215 8.02 -9.18 -3.87
C ALA A 215 6.74 -10.03 -3.91
N ILE A 216 6.21 -10.31 -5.12
CA ILE A 216 5.06 -11.19 -5.33
C ILE A 216 5.29 -12.58 -4.73
N LYS A 217 6.45 -13.19 -5.04
CA LYS A 217 6.81 -14.50 -4.52
C LYS A 217 6.94 -14.51 -3.00
N GLN A 218 7.49 -13.46 -2.40
CA GLN A 218 7.60 -13.35 -0.95
C GLN A 218 6.21 -13.32 -0.30
N ILE A 219 5.31 -12.45 -0.78
CA ILE A 219 3.92 -12.36 -0.27
C ILE A 219 3.21 -13.72 -0.38
N ARG A 220 3.35 -14.41 -1.53
CA ARG A 220 2.78 -15.75 -1.75
C ARG A 220 3.33 -16.79 -0.78
N GLN A 221 4.65 -16.81 -0.59
CA GLN A 221 5.34 -17.80 0.26
C GLN A 221 4.99 -17.66 1.74
N THR A 222 4.59 -16.47 2.17
CA THR A 222 4.12 -16.18 3.53
C THR A 222 2.59 -16.25 3.66
N GLY A 223 1.87 -16.56 2.58
CA GLY A 223 0.43 -16.83 2.58
C GLY A 223 -0.47 -15.61 2.39
N GLY A 224 0.10 -14.46 2.04
CA GLY A 224 -0.67 -13.26 1.71
C GLY A 224 -1.06 -13.22 0.24
N VAL A 225 -1.96 -12.30 -0.11
CA VAL A 225 -2.42 -12.06 -1.48
C VAL A 225 -1.68 -10.86 -2.07
N PRO A 226 -0.84 -11.04 -3.11
CA PRO A 226 -0.15 -9.94 -3.78
C PRO A 226 -1.07 -9.23 -4.77
N VAL A 227 -1.11 -7.91 -4.64
CA VAL A 227 -1.94 -7.00 -5.44
C VAL A 227 -1.08 -5.85 -5.95
N LEU A 228 -1.19 -5.50 -7.22
CA LEU A 228 -0.47 -4.35 -7.78
C LEU A 228 -1.19 -3.07 -7.39
N ALA A 229 -0.49 -2.17 -6.67
CA ALA A 229 -1.04 -0.89 -6.25
C ALA A 229 -1.06 0.12 -7.41
N HIS A 230 -2.08 0.97 -7.43
CA HIS A 230 -2.26 2.17 -8.25
C HIS A 230 -1.70 2.12 -9.69
N PRO A 231 -2.01 1.07 -10.49
CA PRO A 231 -1.45 0.90 -11.83
C PRO A 231 -1.75 2.06 -12.80
N ALA A 232 -2.85 2.77 -12.58
CA ALA A 232 -3.21 3.96 -13.37
C ALA A 232 -2.24 5.14 -13.19
N LEU A 233 -1.51 5.20 -12.07
CA LEU A 233 -0.61 6.30 -11.73
C LEU A 233 0.80 6.13 -12.30
N TYR A 234 1.15 4.93 -12.76
CA TYR A 234 2.46 4.66 -13.33
C TYR A 234 2.66 5.39 -14.67
N LYS A 235 3.83 5.99 -14.82
CA LYS A 235 4.22 6.72 -16.03
C LYS A 235 4.24 5.77 -17.23
N GLY A 236 3.62 6.18 -18.33
CA GLY A 236 3.54 5.39 -19.56
C GLY A 236 2.56 4.22 -19.49
N TRP A 237 1.80 4.06 -18.39
CA TRP A 237 0.74 3.06 -18.28
C TRP A 237 -0.58 3.63 -18.74
N LEU A 238 -1.16 4.56 -17.97
CA LEU A 238 -2.33 5.35 -18.39
C LEU A 238 -2.08 6.86 -18.35
N ARG A 239 -0.97 7.30 -17.75
CA ARG A 239 -0.61 8.71 -17.59
C ARG A 239 0.74 9.05 -18.20
N GLY A 240 0.90 10.32 -18.53
CA GLY A 240 2.13 10.88 -19.06
C GLY A 240 2.30 10.69 -20.57
N GLU A 241 3.46 11.11 -21.07
CA GLU A 241 3.85 10.89 -22.45
C GLU A 241 3.94 9.39 -22.74
N GLN A 242 3.43 8.94 -23.89
CA GLN A 242 3.37 7.52 -24.26
C GLN A 242 2.49 6.67 -23.32
N ALA A 243 1.39 7.24 -22.80
CA ALA A 243 0.37 6.44 -22.10
C ALA A 243 -0.07 5.25 -22.96
N GLY A 244 -0.05 4.06 -22.36
CA GLY A 244 -0.45 2.81 -22.98
C GLY A 244 -1.97 2.68 -23.12
N SER A 245 -2.36 1.56 -23.72
CA SER A 245 -3.75 1.14 -23.88
C SER A 245 -4.16 0.11 -22.83
N GLU A 246 -5.47 -0.19 -22.78
CA GLU A 246 -6.00 -1.32 -22.02
C GLU A 246 -5.28 -2.64 -22.35
N ALA A 247 -4.97 -2.87 -23.64
CA ALA A 247 -4.26 -4.07 -24.09
C ALA A 247 -2.80 -4.11 -23.58
N ASP A 248 -2.17 -2.94 -23.39
CA ASP A 248 -0.83 -2.87 -22.81
C ASP A 248 -0.86 -3.16 -21.31
N LEU A 249 -1.88 -2.67 -20.59
CA LEU A 249 -2.12 -3.05 -19.20
C LEU A 249 -2.37 -4.55 -19.06
N GLN A 250 -3.24 -5.12 -19.90
CA GLN A 250 -3.54 -6.55 -19.87
C GLN A 250 -2.27 -7.39 -20.06
N LYS A 251 -1.38 -7.03 -20.99
CA LYS A 251 -0.09 -7.73 -21.16
C LYS A 251 0.80 -7.64 -19.92
N ARG A 252 0.88 -6.46 -19.29
CA ARG A 252 1.65 -6.25 -18.06
C ARG A 252 1.08 -7.07 -16.90
N PHE A 253 -0.23 -7.05 -16.73
CA PHE A 253 -0.94 -7.82 -15.71
C PHE A 253 -0.76 -9.33 -15.94
N ALA A 254 -0.85 -9.82 -17.17
CA ALA A 254 -0.62 -11.22 -17.50
C ALA A 254 0.81 -11.66 -17.18
N ALA A 255 1.82 -10.81 -17.44
CA ALA A 255 3.21 -11.09 -17.09
C ALA A 255 3.42 -11.19 -15.56
N LEU A 256 2.78 -10.30 -14.78
CA LEU A 256 2.83 -10.35 -13.32
C LEU A 256 2.02 -11.53 -12.75
N GLN A 257 0.88 -11.85 -13.35
CA GLN A 257 0.06 -13.01 -12.99
C GLN A 257 0.84 -14.32 -13.19
N ALA A 258 1.62 -14.43 -14.27
CA ALA A 258 2.44 -15.60 -14.53
C ALA A 258 3.49 -15.88 -13.43
N VAL A 259 3.87 -14.86 -12.64
CA VAL A 259 4.78 -15.00 -11.50
C VAL A 259 4.06 -15.00 -10.14
N GLY A 260 2.72 -14.99 -10.14
CA GLY A 260 1.89 -15.17 -8.95
C GLY A 260 1.13 -13.95 -8.45
N LEU A 261 1.01 -12.87 -9.23
CA LEU A 261 0.11 -11.76 -8.91
C LEU A 261 -1.34 -12.26 -8.91
N GLN A 262 -2.15 -11.78 -7.96
CA GLN A 262 -3.53 -12.25 -7.79
C GLN A 262 -4.58 -11.14 -7.82
N GLY A 263 -4.17 -9.89 -7.79
CA GLY A 263 -5.08 -8.76 -7.91
C GLY A 263 -4.41 -7.49 -8.38
N VAL A 264 -5.23 -6.48 -8.65
CA VAL A 264 -4.81 -5.12 -8.94
C VAL A 264 -5.74 -4.14 -8.24
N GLU A 265 -5.20 -3.01 -7.83
CA GLU A 265 -6.00 -1.91 -7.30
C GLU A 265 -6.69 -1.19 -8.47
N VAL A 266 -8.00 -1.39 -8.58
CA VAL A 266 -8.82 -0.84 -9.66
C VAL A 266 -9.26 0.59 -9.34
N VAL A 267 -9.63 0.84 -8.09
CA VAL A 267 -10.08 2.15 -7.62
C VAL A 267 -9.06 2.67 -6.62
N HIS A 268 -8.55 3.86 -6.91
CA HIS A 268 -7.55 4.54 -6.11
C HIS A 268 -7.97 6.00 -5.89
N GLY A 269 -7.65 6.58 -4.72
CA GLY A 269 -8.10 7.92 -4.32
C GLY A 269 -7.71 9.06 -5.27
N GLU A 270 -6.66 8.86 -6.08
CA GLU A 270 -6.16 9.84 -7.05
C GLU A 270 -6.44 9.47 -8.52
N THR A 271 -7.24 8.42 -8.77
CA THR A 271 -7.53 7.89 -10.10
C THR A 271 -8.92 8.34 -10.57
N ALA A 272 -9.02 8.79 -11.82
CA ALA A 272 -10.30 9.20 -12.41
C ALA A 272 -11.15 7.96 -12.78
N LEU A 273 -12.48 8.10 -12.75
CA LEU A 273 -13.42 7.03 -13.11
C LEU A 273 -13.09 6.35 -14.45
N ALA A 274 -12.67 7.11 -15.46
CA ALA A 274 -12.31 6.57 -16.77
C ALA A 274 -11.05 5.69 -16.71
N GLU A 275 -10.03 6.09 -15.94
CA GLU A 275 -8.80 5.32 -15.74
C GLU A 275 -9.09 4.04 -14.97
N SER A 276 -9.87 4.12 -13.89
CA SER A 276 -10.30 2.94 -13.11
C SER A 276 -11.08 1.94 -13.96
N ARG A 277 -11.93 2.39 -14.90
CA ARG A 277 -12.63 1.48 -15.84
C ARG A 277 -11.67 0.73 -16.77
N VAL A 278 -10.65 1.40 -17.27
CA VAL A 278 -9.62 0.77 -18.12
C VAL A 278 -8.82 -0.26 -17.32
N VAL A 279 -8.45 0.05 -16.07
CA VAL A 279 -7.81 -0.92 -15.18
C VAL A 279 -8.73 -2.11 -14.88
N ALA A 280 -10.01 -1.86 -14.57
CA ALA A 280 -11.00 -2.89 -14.30
C ALA A 280 -11.17 -3.86 -15.48
N ALA A 281 -11.30 -3.34 -16.71
CA ALA A 281 -11.46 -4.16 -17.91
C ALA A 281 -10.23 -5.05 -18.17
N ALA A 282 -9.02 -4.46 -18.09
CA ALA A 282 -7.78 -5.21 -18.26
C ALA A 282 -7.62 -6.32 -17.21
N ALA A 283 -8.00 -6.05 -15.95
CA ALA A 283 -7.90 -6.99 -14.85
C ALA A 283 -8.97 -8.09 -14.87
N ALA A 284 -10.20 -7.75 -15.26
CA ALA A 284 -11.32 -8.68 -15.41
C ALA A 284 -11.01 -9.77 -16.44
N SER A 285 -10.39 -9.40 -17.58
CA SER A 285 -9.99 -10.36 -18.62
C SER A 285 -8.96 -11.42 -18.18
N LEU A 286 -8.38 -11.24 -16.98
CA LEU A 286 -7.41 -12.13 -16.37
C LEU A 286 -7.90 -12.69 -15.02
N GLU A 287 -9.15 -12.44 -14.63
CA GLU A 287 -9.72 -12.86 -13.34
C GLU A 287 -8.91 -12.38 -12.11
N LEU A 288 -8.21 -11.25 -12.23
CA LEU A 288 -7.43 -10.67 -11.12
C LEU A 288 -8.35 -9.94 -10.14
N LEU A 289 -8.21 -10.18 -8.83
CA LEU A 289 -8.99 -9.53 -7.77
C LEU A 289 -8.95 -7.98 -7.90
N PRO A 290 -10.11 -7.30 -8.04
CA PRO A 290 -10.19 -5.84 -8.17
C PRO A 290 -10.25 -5.14 -6.81
N THR A 291 -9.11 -4.80 -6.21
CA THR A 291 -9.13 -4.11 -4.91
C THR A 291 -9.42 -2.62 -5.05
N VAL A 292 -9.83 -2.01 -3.94
CA VAL A 292 -10.11 -0.57 -3.81
C VAL A 292 -9.35 -0.05 -2.60
N GLY A 293 -8.71 1.11 -2.73
CA GLY A 293 -7.99 1.74 -1.64
C GLY A 293 -7.78 3.23 -1.86
N SER A 294 -7.91 4.04 -0.81
CA SER A 294 -7.79 5.49 -0.96
C SER A 294 -6.35 5.94 -1.13
N ASP A 295 -5.40 5.15 -0.63
CA ASP A 295 -4.01 5.54 -0.38
C ASP A 295 -3.92 6.72 0.61
N TYR A 296 -4.74 6.64 1.66
CA TYR A 296 -4.87 7.67 2.68
C TYR A 296 -3.57 7.85 3.49
N HIS A 297 -3.08 9.09 3.55
CA HIS A 297 -1.90 9.49 4.34
C HIS A 297 -2.23 10.58 5.40
N GLY A 298 -3.51 10.86 5.64
CA GLY A 298 -3.93 12.00 6.46
C GLY A 298 -3.46 13.34 5.90
N SER A 299 -3.06 14.26 6.77
CA SER A 299 -2.70 15.62 6.33
C SER A 299 -1.43 15.71 5.48
N HIS A 300 -0.69 14.62 5.28
CA HIS A 300 0.41 14.56 4.31
C HIS A 300 -0.08 14.46 2.86
N LYS A 301 -1.30 13.96 2.62
CA LYS A 301 -2.03 14.03 1.34
C LYS A 301 -3.42 14.63 1.59
N PRO A 302 -3.54 15.95 1.81
CA PRO A 302 -4.79 16.56 2.26
C PRO A 302 -5.95 16.49 1.25
N HIS A 303 -5.66 16.18 -0.01
CA HIS A 303 -6.66 15.98 -1.08
C HIS A 303 -7.15 14.53 -1.18
N VAL A 304 -6.53 13.60 -0.46
CA VAL A 304 -6.95 12.20 -0.38
C VAL A 304 -7.66 11.99 0.95
N HIS A 305 -8.82 11.36 0.90
CA HIS A 305 -9.64 11.04 2.07
C HIS A 305 -9.91 9.55 2.12
N LEU A 306 -10.04 9.00 3.32
CA LEU A 306 -10.59 7.66 3.50
C LEU A 306 -11.96 7.58 2.83
N TYR A 307 -12.23 6.43 2.21
CA TYR A 307 -13.57 6.13 1.72
C TYR A 307 -14.59 6.07 2.86
N LYS A 308 -15.87 6.05 2.48
CA LYS A 308 -17.04 6.03 3.37
C LYS A 308 -17.97 4.89 3.00
N ASP A 309 -18.91 4.61 3.90
CA ASP A 309 -20.03 3.69 3.65
C ASP A 309 -20.90 4.05 2.44
N THR A 310 -20.89 5.32 2.01
CA THR A 310 -21.64 5.79 0.85
C THR A 310 -20.89 5.73 -0.47
N ASP A 311 -19.60 5.38 -0.48
CA ASP A 311 -18.84 5.23 -1.72
C ASP A 311 -19.21 3.90 -2.41
N ASP A 312 -19.62 3.98 -3.68
CA ASP A 312 -20.08 2.83 -4.46
C ASP A 312 -19.01 2.37 -5.46
N PHE A 313 -18.49 1.16 -5.24
CA PHE A 313 -17.49 0.52 -6.09
C PHE A 313 -18.07 -0.57 -6.99
N LEU A 314 -19.37 -0.91 -6.84
CA LEU A 314 -20.03 -1.93 -7.65
C LEU A 314 -19.94 -1.69 -9.16
N PRO A 315 -19.97 -0.44 -9.68
CA PRO A 315 -19.82 -0.19 -11.11
C PRO A 315 -18.52 -0.73 -11.72
N PHE A 316 -17.45 -0.87 -10.93
CA PHE A 316 -16.18 -1.43 -11.39
C PHE A 316 -16.18 -2.96 -11.33
N LEU A 317 -16.88 -3.54 -10.36
CA LEU A 317 -17.08 -4.99 -10.27
C LEU A 317 -17.99 -5.50 -11.39
N ALA A 318 -18.87 -4.67 -11.95
CA ALA A 318 -19.71 -5.06 -13.08
C ALA A 318 -18.92 -5.61 -14.26
N GLU A 319 -17.70 -5.11 -14.52
CA GLU A 319 -16.80 -5.63 -15.58
C GLU A 319 -16.46 -7.11 -15.37
N TYR A 320 -16.37 -7.57 -14.12
CA TYR A 320 -16.09 -8.96 -13.76
C TYR A 320 -17.30 -9.89 -13.91
N PHE A 321 -18.51 -9.33 -13.95
CA PHE A 321 -19.74 -10.09 -14.12
C PHE A 321 -20.28 -10.08 -15.55
N LYS A 322 -19.66 -9.32 -16.46
CA LYS A 322 -20.06 -9.29 -17.89
C LYS A 322 -19.85 -10.63 -18.60
N GLU A 323 -18.97 -11.48 -18.10
CA GLU A 323 -18.80 -12.86 -18.62
C GLU A 323 -19.90 -13.83 -18.14
N PHE A 324 -20.77 -13.40 -17.21
CA PHE A 324 -21.92 -14.17 -16.70
C PHE A 324 -23.28 -13.69 -17.24
N GLN A 325 -23.30 -12.78 -18.23
CA GLN A 325 -24.50 -12.32 -18.95
C GLN A 325 -24.48 -12.81 -20.40
#